data_AF-A0A7L1GEW8-F1
#
_entry.id   AF-A0A7L1GEW8-F1
#
_cell.length_a   1.000
_cell.length_b   1.000
_cell.length_c   1.000
_cell.angle_alpha   90.00
_cell.angle_beta   90.00
_cell.angle_gamma   90.00
#
_symmetry.space_group_name_H-M   'P 1'
#
loop_
_entity.id
_entity.type
_entity.pdbx_description
1 polymer ?
#
loop_
_entity_poly.entity_id
_entity_poly.type
_entity_poly.pdbx_seq_one_letter_code
_entity_poly.pdbx_strand_id
1 'polypeptide(L)'
;ASDIERFLAAFCSQGEAVVAAARRLLADERAPRRQKLLADLIHNLSENILAEGREEDKSWFEGVESRFKSKSSYMRYSCQSRIRSYLKEVSNFLSNVHPTGREAYRRIVDLMAERLKAVKYNGGYFDRREEEEAARLCTAEGWFSCQGPFDCTACPSKHSINPYSNKESRILFSTWNLDHIIEKKRAVVPQLAEAVTTRDGREVNWEYFYQLLFTVENLKLVHIACHKKTNHNLSCDKSRIYRTKQPKHKRC
;
A
#
# COMPACT_ATOMS: atom_id res chain seq x y z
N ALA A 1 12.90 14.24 30.99
CA ALA A 1 13.13 13.02 30.20
C ALA A 1 12.91 11.74 31.02
N SER A 2 13.14 11.72 32.34
CA SER A 2 13.09 10.49 33.17
C SER A 2 11.74 9.77 33.26
N ASP A 3 10.61 10.49 33.36
CA ASP A 3 9.31 9.82 33.62
C ASP A 3 8.75 9.16 32.37
N ILE A 4 8.98 9.75 31.20
CA ILE A 4 8.53 9.19 29.92
C ILE A 4 9.36 7.97 29.54
N GLU A 5 10.67 7.96 29.84
CA GLU A 5 11.53 6.80 29.66
C GLU A 5 11.11 5.64 30.57
N ARG A 6 10.80 5.92 31.84
CA ARG A 6 10.25 4.90 32.76
C ARG A 6 8.92 4.35 32.27
N PHE A 7 8.03 5.21 31.77
CA PHE A 7 6.77 4.80 31.19
C PHE A 7 6.97 3.88 29.98
N LEU A 8 7.84 4.27 29.04
CA LEU A 8 8.17 3.45 27.86
C LEU A 8 8.86 2.14 28.24
N ALA A 9 9.73 2.14 29.26
CA ALA A 9 10.36 0.91 29.74
C ALA A 9 9.34 -0.06 30.38
N ALA A 10 8.40 0.45 31.17
CA ALA A 10 7.30 -0.33 31.72
C ALA A 10 6.38 -0.87 30.61
N PHE A 11 6.16 -0.09 29.56
CA PHE A 11 5.41 -0.49 28.37
C PHE A 11 6.01 -1.73 27.69
N CYS A 12 7.34 -1.76 27.51
CA CYS A 12 8.02 -2.88 26.86
C CYS A 12 8.17 -4.12 27.75
N SER A 13 8.30 -3.96 29.07
CA SER A 13 8.64 -5.05 29.99
C SER A 13 7.46 -5.62 30.78
N GLN A 14 6.35 -4.87 30.92
CA GLN A 14 5.21 -5.22 31.78
C GLN A 14 3.84 -4.99 31.10
N GLY A 15 3.76 -5.12 29.78
CA GLY A 15 2.58 -4.79 28.97
C GLY A 15 1.25 -5.33 29.53
N GLU A 16 1.18 -6.61 29.89
CA GLU A 16 -0.04 -7.24 30.44
C GLU A 16 -0.50 -6.61 31.77
N ALA A 17 0.43 -6.33 32.68
CA ALA A 17 0.13 -5.71 33.97
C ALA A 17 -0.37 -4.27 33.78
N VAL A 18 0.24 -3.54 32.83
CA VAL A 18 -0.17 -2.18 32.45
C VAL A 18 -1.58 -2.20 31.84
N VAL A 19 -1.89 -3.15 30.95
CA VAL A 19 -3.23 -3.33 30.35
C VAL A 19 -4.27 -3.61 31.42
N ALA A 20 -4.00 -4.53 32.35
CA ALA A 20 -4.92 -4.85 33.43
C ALA A 20 -5.19 -3.63 34.33
N ALA A 21 -4.14 -2.86 34.67
CA ALA A 21 -4.29 -1.62 35.42
C ALA A 21 -5.10 -0.56 34.65
N ALA A 22 -4.81 -0.36 33.37
CA ALA A 22 -5.52 0.59 32.51
C ALA A 22 -7.01 0.23 32.37
N ARG A 23 -7.35 -1.06 32.24
CA ARG A 23 -8.76 -1.54 32.19
C ARG A 23 -9.50 -1.23 33.49
N ARG A 24 -8.87 -1.44 34.65
CA ARG A 24 -9.47 -1.08 35.95
C ARG A 24 -9.71 0.42 36.06
N LEU A 25 -8.72 1.23 35.67
CA LEU A 25 -8.87 2.69 35.68
C LEU A 25 -9.97 3.16 34.73
N LEU A 26 -10.08 2.55 33.55
CA LEU A 26 -11.08 2.92 32.54
C LEU A 26 -12.52 2.64 33.00
N ALA A 27 -12.74 1.61 33.82
CA ALA A 27 -14.09 1.19 34.24
C ALA A 27 -14.87 2.29 34.97
N ASP A 28 -14.20 3.07 35.84
CA ASP A 28 -14.81 4.12 36.66
C ASP A 28 -14.48 5.54 36.17
N GLU A 29 -13.63 5.67 35.15
CA GLU A 29 -13.21 6.96 34.61
C GLU A 29 -14.35 7.64 33.84
N ARG A 30 -14.61 8.92 34.14
CA ARG A 30 -15.69 9.71 33.50
C ARG A 30 -15.18 10.82 32.59
N ALA A 31 -13.92 11.25 32.73
CA ALA A 31 -13.37 12.31 31.91
C ALA A 31 -13.08 11.79 30.49
N PRO A 32 -13.72 12.33 29.42
CA PRO A 32 -13.60 11.78 28.06
C PRO A 32 -12.16 11.70 27.55
N ARG A 33 -11.34 12.72 27.86
CA ARG A 33 -9.92 12.75 27.48
C ARG A 33 -9.13 11.61 28.12
N ARG A 34 -9.42 11.29 29.38
CA ARG A 34 -8.74 10.22 30.12
C ARG A 34 -9.21 8.84 29.65
N GLN A 35 -10.50 8.68 29.39
CA GLN A 35 -11.05 7.48 28.76
C GLN A 35 -10.38 7.20 27.42
N LYS A 36 -10.25 8.23 26.55
CA LYS A 36 -9.60 8.08 25.24
C LYS A 36 -8.14 7.64 25.38
N LEU A 37 -7.38 8.29 26.26
CA LEU A 37 -5.97 7.93 26.49
C LEU A 37 -5.81 6.49 27.01
N LEU A 38 -6.66 6.07 27.97
CA LEU A 38 -6.64 4.71 28.49
C LEU A 38 -7.07 3.69 27.44
N ALA A 39 -8.10 3.98 26.65
CA ALA A 39 -8.56 3.11 25.57
C ALA A 39 -7.49 2.95 24.49
N ASP A 40 -6.84 4.04 24.07
CA ASP A 40 -5.74 4.02 23.10
C ASP A 40 -4.56 3.23 23.66
N LEU A 41 -4.23 3.39 24.95
CA LEU A 41 -3.18 2.62 25.60
C LEU A 41 -3.49 1.12 25.60
N ILE A 42 -4.70 0.74 25.99
CA ILE A 42 -5.15 -0.66 26.00
C ILE A 42 -5.12 -1.24 24.59
N HIS A 43 -5.59 -0.49 23.59
CA HIS A 43 -5.59 -0.92 22.19
C HIS A 43 -4.16 -1.22 21.69
N ASN A 44 -3.22 -0.30 21.93
CA ASN A 44 -1.84 -0.46 21.45
C ASN A 44 -1.07 -1.57 22.17
N LEU A 45 -1.46 -1.92 23.40
CA LEU A 45 -0.82 -2.98 24.18
C LEU A 45 -1.50 -4.35 24.08
N SER A 46 -2.80 -4.39 23.77
CA SER A 46 -3.56 -5.64 23.61
C SER A 46 -3.32 -6.19 22.21
N GLU A 47 -2.09 -6.64 21.96
CA GLU A 47 -1.63 -7.15 20.67
C GLU A 47 -1.17 -8.61 20.72
N ASN A 48 -1.19 -9.26 19.57
CA ASN A 48 -0.66 -10.62 19.40
C ASN A 48 0.09 -10.71 18.05
N ILE A 49 1.10 -9.84 17.87
CA ILE A 49 1.85 -9.73 16.61
C ILE A 49 2.48 -11.07 16.21
N LEU A 50 3.02 -11.83 17.17
CA LEU A 50 3.77 -13.06 16.89
C LEU A 50 2.88 -14.18 16.34
N ALA A 51 1.60 -14.24 16.75
CA ALA A 51 0.66 -15.19 16.19
C ALA A 51 0.43 -14.92 14.70
N GLU A 52 0.42 -15.99 13.93
CA GLU A 52 0.19 -15.94 12.48
C GLU A 52 -1.07 -16.70 12.10
N GLY A 53 -1.25 -17.88 12.67
CA GLY A 53 -2.32 -18.78 12.32
C GLY A 53 -3.67 -18.30 12.84
N ARG A 54 -4.74 -18.65 12.13
CA ARG A 54 -6.11 -18.39 12.60
C ARG A 54 -6.42 -19.07 13.93
N GLU A 55 -5.88 -20.26 14.17
CA GLU A 55 -6.08 -20.96 15.45
C GLU A 55 -5.33 -20.30 16.61
N GLU A 56 -4.20 -19.65 16.32
CA GLU A 56 -3.36 -18.95 17.30
C GLU A 56 -3.97 -17.59 17.72
N ASP A 57 -4.75 -16.95 16.83
CA ASP A 57 -5.32 -15.62 17.07
C ASP A 57 -6.70 -15.43 16.41
N LYS A 58 -7.71 -16.13 16.95
CA LYS A 58 -9.07 -16.11 16.39
C LYS A 58 -9.70 -14.72 16.34
N SER A 59 -9.41 -13.88 17.34
CA SER A 59 -9.98 -12.54 17.46
C SER A 59 -9.50 -11.62 16.35
N TRP A 60 -8.23 -11.74 15.94
CA TRP A 60 -7.74 -11.03 14.75
C TRP A 60 -8.60 -11.37 13.54
N PHE A 61 -8.90 -12.65 13.26
CA PHE A 61 -9.64 -13.08 12.07
C PHE A 61 -11.17 -12.88 12.10
N GLU A 62 -11.73 -12.28 13.14
CA GLU A 62 -13.16 -11.94 13.17
C GLU A 62 -13.54 -11.06 11.97
N GLY A 63 -14.61 -11.44 11.26
CA GLY A 63 -15.06 -10.77 10.04
C GLY A 63 -14.23 -11.06 8.78
N VAL A 64 -13.21 -11.93 8.86
CA VAL A 64 -12.44 -12.38 7.69
C VAL A 64 -12.84 -13.78 7.26
N GLU A 65 -13.10 -13.91 5.95
CA GLU A 65 -13.49 -15.14 5.28
C GLU A 65 -12.64 -16.35 5.69
N SER A 66 -13.29 -17.50 5.88
CA SER A 66 -12.68 -18.72 6.43
C SER A 66 -11.55 -19.31 5.58
N ARG A 67 -11.43 -18.91 4.30
CA ARG A 67 -10.33 -19.30 3.40
C ARG A 67 -8.96 -18.80 3.87
N PHE A 68 -8.90 -17.68 4.58
CA PHE A 68 -7.64 -17.12 5.07
C PHE A 68 -7.23 -17.82 6.36
N LYS A 69 -6.14 -18.59 6.30
CA LYS A 69 -5.61 -19.36 7.44
C LYS A 69 -4.46 -18.66 8.17
N SER A 70 -3.83 -17.68 7.54
CA SER A 70 -2.73 -16.89 8.10
C SER A 70 -2.93 -15.39 7.90
N LYS A 71 -2.41 -14.56 8.81
CA LYS A 71 -2.50 -13.10 8.73
C LYS A 71 -1.85 -12.60 7.44
N SER A 72 -0.69 -13.15 7.10
CA SER A 72 0.09 -12.84 5.91
C SER A 72 -0.67 -13.17 4.63
N SER A 73 -1.39 -14.30 4.56
CA SER A 73 -2.22 -14.62 3.39
C SER A 73 -3.33 -13.59 3.14
N TYR A 74 -3.95 -13.09 4.21
CA TYR A 74 -4.95 -12.03 4.13
C TYR A 74 -4.33 -10.70 3.71
N MET A 75 -3.20 -10.32 4.31
CA MET A 75 -2.52 -9.06 4.01
C MET A 75 -2.00 -9.03 2.56
N ARG A 76 -1.42 -10.15 2.09
CA ARG A 76 -1.07 -10.36 0.68
C ARG A 76 -2.28 -10.18 -0.22
N TYR A 77 -3.41 -10.83 0.08
CA TYR A 77 -4.64 -10.68 -0.68
C TYR A 77 -5.16 -9.23 -0.69
N SER A 78 -5.06 -8.53 0.44
CA SER A 78 -5.44 -7.12 0.57
C SER A 78 -4.64 -6.23 -0.39
N CYS A 79 -3.31 -6.41 -0.45
CA CYS A 79 -2.48 -5.70 -1.43
C CYS A 79 -2.89 -6.03 -2.87
N GLN A 80 -2.99 -7.31 -3.20
CA GLN A 80 -3.35 -7.75 -4.54
C GLN A 80 -4.70 -7.17 -4.99
N SER A 81 -5.66 -7.06 -4.08
CA SER A 81 -6.97 -6.48 -4.36
C SER A 81 -6.87 -5.00 -4.74
N ARG A 82 -6.00 -4.22 -4.08
CA ARG A 82 -5.74 -2.81 -4.45
C ARG A 82 -5.12 -2.71 -5.85
N ILE A 83 -4.09 -3.51 -6.13
CA ILE A 83 -3.42 -3.51 -7.45
C ILE A 83 -4.37 -3.98 -8.56
N ARG A 84 -5.20 -5.01 -8.31
CA ARG A 84 -6.26 -5.44 -9.24
C ARG A 84 -7.28 -4.34 -9.51
N SER A 85 -7.66 -3.56 -8.49
CA SER A 85 -8.54 -2.39 -8.70
C SER A 85 -7.89 -1.38 -9.63
N TYR A 86 -6.59 -1.12 -9.49
CA TYR A 86 -5.90 -0.21 -10.39
C TYR A 86 -5.92 -0.72 -11.83
N LEU A 87 -5.66 -2.01 -12.05
CA LEU A 87 -5.74 -2.61 -13.38
C LEU A 87 -7.17 -2.49 -13.95
N LYS A 88 -8.19 -2.79 -13.16
CA LYS A 88 -9.60 -2.65 -13.56
C LYS A 88 -9.92 -1.22 -14.00
N GLU A 89 -9.43 -0.22 -13.28
CA GLU A 89 -9.61 1.19 -13.65
C GLU A 89 -8.91 1.55 -14.97
N VAL A 90 -7.69 1.03 -15.20
CA VAL A 90 -6.95 1.22 -16.45
C VAL A 90 -7.69 0.55 -17.62
N SER A 91 -8.20 -0.67 -17.43
CA SER A 91 -9.01 -1.38 -18.41
C SER A 91 -10.32 -0.64 -18.73
N ASN A 92 -11.01 -0.13 -17.72
CA ASN A 92 -12.26 0.61 -17.89
C ASN A 92 -12.09 1.91 -18.68
N PHE A 93 -10.89 2.50 -18.67
CA PHE A 93 -10.60 3.71 -19.45
C PHE A 93 -10.60 3.47 -20.97
N LEU A 94 -10.62 2.21 -21.43
CA LEU A 94 -10.65 1.86 -22.86
C LEU A 94 -11.78 2.58 -23.63
N SER A 95 -12.93 2.82 -23.01
CA SER A 95 -14.06 3.53 -23.63
C SER A 95 -13.73 5.00 -23.96
N ASN A 96 -12.84 5.63 -23.19
CA ASN A 96 -12.37 7.00 -23.37
C ASN A 96 -11.21 7.12 -24.38
N VAL A 97 -10.63 6.00 -24.82
CA VAL A 97 -9.53 6.00 -25.80
C VAL A 97 -10.09 6.26 -27.21
N HIS A 98 -9.39 7.09 -27.98
CA HIS A 98 -9.72 7.37 -29.38
C HIS A 98 -9.79 6.06 -30.19
N PRO A 99 -10.78 5.87 -31.10
CA PRO A 99 -11.01 4.61 -31.80
C PRO A 99 -9.76 4.01 -32.46
N THR A 100 -8.92 4.84 -33.07
CA THR A 100 -7.68 4.42 -33.74
C THR A 100 -6.62 3.85 -32.78
N GLY A 101 -6.66 4.22 -31.51
CA GLY A 101 -5.71 3.78 -30.48
C GLY A 101 -6.20 2.60 -29.62
N ARG A 102 -7.51 2.27 -29.66
CA ARG A 102 -8.14 1.29 -28.77
C ARG A 102 -7.52 -0.11 -28.84
N GLU A 103 -7.21 -0.57 -30.03
CA GLU A 103 -6.64 -1.91 -30.22
C GLU A 103 -5.23 -2.01 -29.61
N ALA A 104 -4.41 -0.98 -29.82
CA ALA A 104 -3.08 -0.88 -29.23
C ALA A 104 -3.14 -0.73 -27.71
N TYR A 105 -4.07 0.08 -27.20
CA TYR A 105 -4.31 0.22 -25.75
C TYR A 105 -4.67 -1.12 -25.12
N ARG A 106 -5.63 -1.86 -25.70
CA ARG A 106 -6.06 -3.17 -25.20
C ARG A 106 -4.89 -4.15 -25.11
N ARG A 107 -4.08 -4.26 -26.18
CA ARG A 107 -2.87 -5.10 -26.17
C ARG A 107 -1.90 -4.73 -25.05
N ILE A 108 -1.68 -3.43 -24.81
CA ILE A 108 -0.82 -2.96 -23.72
C ILE A 108 -1.39 -3.34 -22.36
N VAL A 109 -2.69 -3.17 -22.16
CA VAL A 109 -3.37 -3.58 -20.91
C VAL A 109 -3.25 -5.08 -20.68
N ASP A 110 -3.37 -5.89 -21.74
CA ASP A 110 -3.18 -7.35 -21.65
C ASP A 110 -1.75 -7.71 -21.25
N LEU A 111 -0.73 -7.06 -21.84
CA LEU A 111 0.68 -7.23 -21.44
C LEU A 111 0.91 -6.88 -19.97
N MET A 112 0.34 -5.76 -19.51
CA MET A 112 0.42 -5.37 -18.09
C MET A 112 -0.29 -6.38 -17.18
N ALA A 113 -1.44 -6.92 -17.61
CA ALA A 113 -2.19 -7.91 -16.85
C ALA A 113 -1.39 -9.22 -16.71
N GLU A 114 -0.78 -9.72 -17.79
CA GLU A 114 0.08 -10.90 -17.75
C GLU A 114 1.30 -10.68 -16.86
N ARG A 115 1.96 -9.51 -16.96
CA ARG A 115 3.06 -9.17 -16.06
C ARG A 115 2.61 -9.14 -14.61
N LEU A 116 1.46 -8.54 -14.30
CA LEU A 116 0.88 -8.54 -12.95
C LEU A 116 0.59 -9.94 -12.43
N LYS A 117 0.08 -10.86 -13.26
CA LYS A 117 -0.12 -12.26 -12.88
C LYS A 117 1.20 -12.93 -12.52
N ALA A 118 2.25 -12.72 -13.33
CA ALA A 118 3.58 -13.28 -13.11
C ALA A 118 4.18 -12.85 -11.76
N VAL A 119 3.96 -11.59 -11.36
CA VAL A 119 4.42 -11.05 -10.05
C VAL A 119 3.35 -11.14 -8.95
N LYS A 120 2.31 -11.96 -9.13
CA LYS A 120 1.22 -12.18 -8.15
C LYS A 120 0.60 -10.87 -7.64
N TYR A 121 0.38 -9.91 -8.54
CA TYR A 121 -0.18 -8.58 -8.30
C TYR A 121 0.52 -7.82 -7.16
N ASN A 122 1.84 -7.97 -7.04
CA ASN A 122 2.68 -7.33 -6.02
C ASN A 122 2.17 -7.56 -4.58
N GLY A 123 1.54 -8.71 -4.34
CA GLY A 123 0.97 -9.04 -3.03
C GLY A 123 2.01 -9.00 -1.90
N GLY A 124 3.27 -9.28 -2.22
CA GLY A 124 4.41 -9.26 -1.28
C GLY A 124 4.60 -7.93 -0.57
N TYR A 125 4.16 -6.80 -1.15
CA TYR A 125 4.27 -5.48 -0.50
C TYR A 125 3.68 -5.46 0.92
N PHE A 126 2.60 -6.21 1.16
CA PHE A 126 1.97 -6.26 2.49
C PHE A 126 2.23 -7.56 3.24
N ASP A 127 3.06 -8.46 2.74
CA ASP A 127 3.34 -9.74 3.39
C ASP A 127 4.68 -9.69 4.15
N ARG A 128 4.63 -9.67 5.49
CA ARG A 128 5.83 -9.69 6.34
C ARG A 128 6.69 -10.95 6.19
N ARG A 129 6.11 -12.04 5.68
CA ARG A 129 6.77 -13.33 5.40
C ARG A 129 7.23 -13.45 3.95
N GLU A 130 7.16 -12.38 3.15
CA GLU A 130 7.80 -12.36 1.84
C GLU A 130 9.32 -12.54 2.01
N GLU A 131 9.90 -13.49 1.26
CA GLU A 131 11.31 -13.88 1.42
C GLU A 131 12.26 -12.77 0.96
N GLU A 132 11.89 -12.09 -0.12
CA GLU A 132 12.64 -10.94 -0.63
C GLU A 132 12.29 -9.70 0.20
N GLU A 133 13.22 -9.26 1.07
CA GLU A 133 13.02 -8.09 1.92
C GLU A 133 12.73 -6.81 1.12
N ALA A 134 13.35 -6.65 -0.05
CA ALA A 134 13.07 -5.51 -0.93
C ALA A 134 11.63 -5.52 -1.50
N ALA A 135 10.94 -6.66 -1.46
CA ALA A 135 9.58 -6.81 -1.96
C ALA A 135 8.50 -6.51 -0.90
N ARG A 136 8.85 -6.32 0.38
CA ARG A 136 7.89 -5.96 1.45
C ARG A 136 7.99 -4.47 1.80
N LEU A 137 6.86 -3.87 2.16
CA LEU A 137 6.76 -2.48 2.67
C LEU A 137 6.75 -2.40 4.20
N CYS A 138 6.91 -3.54 4.88
CA CYS A 138 6.96 -3.63 6.32
C CYS A 138 8.23 -4.34 6.80
N THR A 139 8.52 -4.22 8.09
CA THR A 139 9.54 -5.04 8.75
C THR A 139 9.13 -6.52 8.83
N ALA A 140 10.03 -7.39 9.29
CA ALA A 140 9.73 -8.82 9.50
C ALA A 140 8.59 -9.06 10.50
N GLU A 141 8.39 -8.13 11.43
CA GLU A 141 7.33 -8.17 12.43
C GLU A 141 6.00 -7.62 11.89
N GLY A 142 6.01 -6.96 10.73
CA GLY A 142 4.83 -6.38 10.09
C GLY A 142 4.61 -4.90 10.36
N TRP A 143 5.62 -4.16 10.81
CA TRP A 143 5.51 -2.71 10.99
C TRP A 143 5.61 -1.97 9.66
N PHE A 144 4.56 -1.24 9.30
CA PHE A 144 4.53 -0.33 8.16
C PHE A 144 4.82 1.09 8.63
N SER A 145 5.63 1.80 7.86
CA SER A 145 5.93 3.22 8.08
C SER A 145 5.35 4.06 6.94
N CYS A 146 4.70 5.17 7.27
CA CYS A 146 4.21 6.11 6.28
C CYS A 146 5.39 6.73 5.53
N GLN A 147 5.35 6.68 4.20
CA GLN A 147 6.37 7.26 3.33
C GLN A 147 6.20 8.77 3.13
N GLY A 148 5.19 9.37 3.78
CA GLY A 148 4.85 10.78 3.70
C GLY A 148 4.11 11.17 2.41
N PRO A 149 3.55 12.38 2.36
CA PRO A 149 2.85 12.90 1.17
C PRO A 149 3.69 12.79 -0.11
N PHE A 150 3.03 12.85 -1.28
CA PHE A 150 3.70 12.73 -2.59
C PHE A 150 4.84 13.75 -2.80
N ASP A 151 4.72 14.94 -2.20
CA ASP A 151 5.65 16.07 -2.30
C ASP A 151 6.65 16.14 -1.13
N CYS A 152 6.78 15.08 -0.33
CA CYS A 152 7.72 14.99 0.78
C CYS A 152 8.54 13.71 0.71
N THR A 153 9.76 13.72 1.25
CA THR A 153 10.62 12.53 1.28
C THR A 153 10.31 11.59 2.45
N ALA A 154 9.67 12.09 3.50
CA ALA A 154 9.33 11.32 4.69
C ALA A 154 8.02 11.81 5.33
N CYS A 155 7.45 11.00 6.22
CA CYS A 155 6.28 11.38 7.01
C CYS A 155 6.68 12.28 8.20
N PRO A 156 6.22 13.55 8.27
CA PRO A 156 6.60 14.45 9.36
C PRO A 156 6.07 13.97 10.73
N SER A 157 4.93 13.30 10.74
CA SER A 157 4.29 12.77 11.95
C SER A 157 4.76 11.37 12.32
N LYS A 158 5.68 10.76 11.54
CA LYS A 158 6.20 9.39 11.75
C LYS A 158 5.08 8.35 11.97
N HIS A 159 3.98 8.47 11.21
CA HIS A 159 2.88 7.51 11.31
C HIS A 159 3.39 6.10 11.02
N SER A 160 3.03 5.17 11.89
CA SER A 160 3.32 3.74 11.74
C SER A 160 2.11 2.93 12.15
N ILE A 161 2.06 1.67 11.72
CA ILE A 161 1.00 0.73 12.06
C ILE A 161 1.50 -0.70 11.89
N ASN A 162 1.04 -1.60 12.76
CA ASN A 162 1.20 -3.03 12.56
C ASN A 162 -0.19 -3.68 12.37
N PRO A 163 -0.65 -3.93 11.12
CA PRO A 163 -1.94 -4.58 10.89
C PRO A 163 -1.98 -6.04 11.33
N TYR A 164 -0.84 -6.64 11.70
CA TYR A 164 -0.77 -7.98 12.25
C TYR A 164 -1.03 -8.04 13.76
N SER A 165 -1.06 -6.90 14.45
CA SER A 165 -1.16 -6.85 15.92
C SER A 165 -2.53 -7.29 16.43
N ASN A 166 -3.60 -6.68 15.94
CA ASN A 166 -4.98 -6.92 16.37
C ASN A 166 -6.00 -6.59 15.26
N LYS A 167 -7.26 -6.94 15.50
CA LYS A 167 -8.39 -6.75 14.57
C LYS A 167 -8.57 -5.30 14.13
N GLU A 168 -8.49 -4.36 15.07
CA GLU A 168 -8.76 -2.94 14.80
C GLU A 168 -7.60 -2.31 14.04
N SER A 169 -6.33 -2.63 14.33
CA SER A 169 -5.19 -2.20 13.53
C SER A 169 -5.27 -2.73 12.09
N ARG A 170 -5.71 -3.99 11.90
CA ARG A 170 -5.99 -4.53 10.57
C ARG A 170 -7.06 -3.72 9.83
N ILE A 171 -8.15 -3.35 10.50
CA ILE A 171 -9.23 -2.55 9.91
C ILE A 171 -8.72 -1.14 9.59
N LEU A 172 -8.00 -0.49 10.51
CA LEU A 172 -7.42 0.84 10.30
C LEU A 172 -6.47 0.88 9.10
N PHE A 173 -5.73 -0.19 8.84
CA PHE A 173 -4.87 -0.28 7.66
C PHE A 173 -5.63 -0.22 6.32
N SER A 174 -6.94 -0.48 6.31
CA SER A 174 -7.77 -0.23 5.11
C SER A 174 -7.86 1.26 4.74
N THR A 175 -7.63 2.17 5.70
CA THR A 175 -7.60 3.62 5.48
C THR A 175 -6.25 4.12 4.94
N TRP A 176 -5.19 3.32 5.08
CA TRP A 176 -3.88 3.61 4.49
C TRP A 176 -3.94 3.40 2.98
N ASN A 177 -3.29 4.27 2.22
CA ASN A 177 -3.36 4.27 0.76
C ASN A 177 -2.01 3.92 0.13
N LEU A 178 -2.03 3.23 -1.01
CA LEU A 178 -0.92 3.24 -1.95
C LEU A 178 -1.22 4.39 -2.92
N ASP A 179 -0.67 5.56 -2.61
CA ASP A 179 -0.90 6.80 -3.34
C ASP A 179 0.06 6.94 -4.52
N HIS A 180 -0.46 7.32 -5.67
CA HIS A 180 0.33 7.48 -6.89
C HIS A 180 1.00 8.87 -6.89
N ILE A 181 2.33 8.92 -6.88
CA ILE A 181 3.08 10.20 -6.93
C ILE A 181 2.69 10.96 -8.19
N ILE A 182 2.85 10.37 -9.37
CA ILE A 182 2.25 10.82 -10.62
C ILE A 182 0.86 10.19 -10.72
N GLU A 183 -0.17 11.03 -10.61
CA GLU A 183 -1.56 10.58 -10.47
C GLU A 183 -2.01 9.66 -11.60
N LYS A 184 -2.45 8.45 -11.25
CA LYS A 184 -2.95 7.44 -12.21
C LYS A 184 -4.05 7.99 -13.13
N LYS A 185 -5.14 8.52 -12.55
CA LYS A 185 -6.34 8.94 -13.31
C LYS A 185 -6.16 10.27 -14.02
N ARG A 186 -5.38 11.19 -13.45
CA ARG A 186 -5.22 12.55 -13.98
C ARG A 186 -4.06 12.69 -14.97
N ALA A 187 -3.02 11.88 -14.84
CA ALA A 187 -1.81 11.98 -15.67
C ALA A 187 -1.49 10.68 -16.40
N VAL A 188 -1.27 9.56 -15.69
CA VAL A 188 -0.65 8.36 -16.29
C VAL A 188 -1.56 7.70 -17.33
N VAL A 189 -2.83 7.44 -17.00
CA VAL A 189 -3.78 6.76 -17.89
C VAL A 189 -4.15 7.63 -19.11
N PRO A 190 -4.49 8.93 -18.96
CA PRO A 190 -4.67 9.82 -20.11
C PRO A 190 -3.44 9.88 -21.01
N GLN A 191 -2.23 9.94 -20.45
CA GLN A 191 -0.99 9.98 -21.23
C GLN A 191 -0.77 8.70 -22.04
N LEU A 192 -1.08 7.53 -21.47
CA LEU A 192 -1.01 6.26 -22.20
C LEU A 192 -2.01 6.23 -23.37
N ALA A 193 -3.24 6.68 -23.14
CA ALA A 193 -4.29 6.75 -24.17
C ALA A 193 -3.92 7.72 -25.31
N GLU A 194 -3.31 8.85 -24.98
CA GLU A 194 -2.77 9.78 -25.97
C GLU A 194 -1.61 9.13 -26.74
N ALA A 195 -0.64 8.51 -26.04
CA ALA A 195 0.54 7.93 -26.65
C ALA A 195 0.22 6.82 -27.66
N VAL A 196 -0.78 5.96 -27.39
CA VAL A 196 -1.21 4.95 -28.38
C VAL A 196 -1.89 5.54 -29.60
N THR A 197 -2.48 6.74 -29.47
CA THR A 197 -3.22 7.44 -30.53
C THR A 197 -2.27 8.26 -31.42
N THR A 198 -1.28 8.92 -30.82
CA THR A 198 -0.35 9.86 -31.50
C THR A 198 1.03 9.26 -31.78
N ARG A 199 1.16 7.93 -31.67
CA ARG A 199 2.45 7.23 -31.78
C ARG A 199 3.20 7.46 -33.08
N ASP A 200 2.52 7.75 -34.20
CA ASP A 200 3.16 8.01 -35.51
C ASP A 200 4.25 6.97 -35.87
N GLY A 201 3.87 5.68 -35.78
CA GLY A 201 4.77 4.55 -36.03
C GLY A 201 5.78 4.22 -34.91
N ARG A 202 5.87 5.01 -33.83
CA ARG A 202 6.69 4.68 -32.66
C ARG A 202 6.04 3.58 -31.81
N GLU A 203 6.88 2.82 -31.10
CA GLU A 203 6.44 1.84 -30.13
C GLU A 203 6.32 2.47 -28.74
N VAL A 204 5.15 2.34 -28.11
CA VAL A 204 4.93 2.81 -26.75
C VAL A 204 5.70 1.93 -25.77
N ASN A 205 6.46 2.55 -24.87
CA ASN A 205 7.16 1.88 -23.80
C ASN A 205 6.18 1.53 -22.67
N TRP A 206 5.44 0.43 -22.82
CA TRP A 206 4.43 0.03 -21.86
C TRP A 206 5.02 -0.30 -20.47
N GLU A 207 6.27 -0.74 -20.39
CA GLU A 207 6.94 -1.01 -19.12
C GLU A 207 7.08 0.23 -18.25
N TYR A 208 7.31 1.40 -18.86
CA TYR A 208 7.32 2.67 -18.13
C TYR A 208 5.96 2.97 -17.49
N PHE A 209 4.87 2.80 -18.24
CA PHE A 209 3.52 2.97 -17.68
C PHE A 209 3.21 1.90 -16.63
N TYR A 210 3.68 0.67 -16.79
CA TYR A 210 3.53 -0.38 -15.80
C TYR A 210 4.18 0.01 -14.46
N GLN A 211 5.41 0.55 -14.51
CA GLN A 211 6.12 1.06 -13.33
C GLN A 211 5.28 2.13 -12.62
N LEU A 212 4.79 3.11 -13.37
CA LEU A 212 3.96 4.18 -12.82
C LEU A 212 2.63 3.70 -12.25
N LEU A 213 2.00 2.71 -12.85
CA LEU A 213 0.65 2.28 -12.47
C LEU A 213 0.63 1.32 -11.28
N PHE A 214 1.63 0.47 -11.14
CA PHE A 214 1.51 -0.72 -10.29
C PHE A 214 2.68 -0.97 -9.33
N THR A 215 3.72 -0.15 -9.37
CA THR A 215 4.94 -0.41 -8.59
C THR A 215 5.26 0.73 -7.62
N VAL A 216 6.07 0.41 -6.62
CA VAL A 216 6.59 1.36 -5.62
C VAL A 216 7.52 2.43 -6.20
N GLU A 217 7.88 2.35 -7.48
CA GLU A 217 8.54 3.47 -8.19
C GLU A 217 7.64 4.71 -8.24
N ASN A 218 6.33 4.53 -8.22
CA ASN A 218 5.35 5.62 -8.23
C ASN A 218 4.26 5.48 -7.16
N LEU A 219 4.28 4.41 -6.35
CA LEU A 219 3.35 4.19 -5.24
C LEU A 219 4.01 4.50 -3.91
N LYS A 220 3.40 5.36 -3.10
CA LYS A 220 3.77 5.60 -1.70
C LYS A 220 2.70 5.06 -0.77
N LEU A 221 3.09 4.23 0.18
CA LEU A 221 2.24 3.84 1.29
C LEU A 221 2.11 5.00 2.29
N VAL A 222 0.90 5.55 2.41
CA VAL A 222 0.63 6.72 3.22
C VAL A 222 -0.55 6.52 4.17
N HIS A 223 -0.40 7.02 5.40
CA HIS A 223 -1.52 7.20 6.32
C HIS A 223 -2.55 8.17 5.71
N ILE A 224 -3.83 8.01 6.04
CA ILE A 224 -4.91 8.84 5.47
C ILE A 224 -4.68 10.34 5.65
N ALA A 225 -4.09 10.77 6.77
CA ALA A 225 -3.77 12.18 7.02
C ALA A 225 -2.61 12.70 6.14
N CYS A 226 -1.79 11.83 5.55
CA CYS A 226 -0.71 12.19 4.62
C CYS A 226 -1.12 12.04 3.15
N HIS A 227 -2.31 11.51 2.87
CA HIS A 227 -2.84 11.38 1.52
C HIS A 227 -3.48 12.71 1.08
N LYS A 228 -2.68 13.56 0.43
CA LYS A 228 -3.13 14.85 -0.10
C LYS A 228 -4.04 14.60 -1.30
N LYS A 229 -5.35 14.89 -1.18
CA LYS A 229 -6.32 14.76 -2.29
C LYS A 229 -6.26 15.92 -3.31
N THR A 230 -5.33 16.84 -3.15
CA THR A 230 -5.08 17.93 -4.11
C THR A 230 -4.51 17.38 -5.42
N ASN A 231 -4.48 18.19 -6.47
CA ASN A 231 -3.74 17.83 -7.68
C ASN A 231 -2.24 17.77 -7.36
N HIS A 232 -1.56 16.72 -7.82
CA HIS A 232 -0.11 16.56 -7.61
C HIS A 232 0.69 17.45 -8.56
N ASN A 233 0.09 17.89 -9.68
CA ASN A 233 0.72 18.70 -10.73
C ASN A 233 2.02 18.09 -11.28
N LEU A 234 2.13 16.76 -11.23
CA LEU A 234 3.23 16.01 -11.81
C LEU A 234 2.81 15.40 -13.14
N SER A 235 3.76 15.30 -14.07
CA SER A 235 3.52 14.78 -15.42
C SER A 235 4.45 13.61 -15.71
N CYS A 236 4.07 12.78 -16.68
CA CYS A 236 4.93 11.71 -17.16
C CYS A 236 6.20 12.27 -17.80
N ASP A 237 7.34 11.63 -17.55
CA ASP A 237 8.57 11.84 -18.30
C ASP A 237 8.37 11.55 -19.79
N LYS A 238 8.39 12.61 -20.59
CA LYS A 238 8.16 12.56 -22.04
C LYS A 238 9.21 11.73 -22.79
N SER A 239 10.43 11.65 -22.25
CA SER A 239 11.52 10.90 -22.88
C SER A 239 11.33 9.37 -22.79
N ARG A 240 10.52 8.91 -21.83
CA ARG A 240 10.31 7.48 -21.55
C ARG A 240 9.02 6.92 -22.13
N ILE A 241 8.16 7.75 -22.73
CA ILE A 241 6.85 7.34 -23.28
C ILE A 241 6.99 6.32 -24.41
N TYR A 242 7.99 6.50 -25.27
CA TYR A 242 8.25 5.64 -26.42
C TYR A 242 9.58 4.91 -26.26
N ARG A 243 9.70 3.72 -26.85
CA ARG A 243 10.99 3.00 -26.87
C ARG A 243 12.00 3.75 -27.73
N THR A 244 13.23 3.84 -27.26
CA THR A 244 14.35 4.29 -28.09
C THR A 244 14.60 3.28 -29.20
N LYS A 245 14.78 3.75 -30.44
CA LYS A 245 15.21 2.88 -31.55
C LYS A 245 16.61 2.37 -31.18
N GLN A 246 16.77 1.06 -30.97
CA GLN A 246 18.12 0.50 -30.89
C GLN A 246 18.87 0.86 -32.18
N PRO A 247 20.12 1.33 -32.12
CA PRO A 247 20.91 1.51 -33.32
C PRO A 247 20.97 0.14 -34.02
N LYS A 248 20.52 0.07 -35.28
CA LYS A 248 20.71 -1.12 -36.10
C LYS A 248 22.21 -1.40 -36.11
N HIS A 249 22.65 -2.48 -35.44
CA HIS A 249 24.00 -2.99 -35.64
C HIS A 249 24.17 -3.16 -37.16
N LYS A 250 25.03 -2.34 -37.77
CA LYS A 250 25.52 -2.58 -39.12
C LYS A 250 26.18 -3.95 -39.06
N ARG A 251 25.54 -4.97 -39.67
CA ARG A 251 26.23 -6.20 -40.01
C ARG A 251 27.33 -5.80 -41.00
N CYS A 252 28.59 -5.86 -40.55
CA CYS A 252 29.74 -5.96 -41.44
C CYS A 252 29.71 -7.32 -42.14
#